data_AF-A0A2A2Q481-F1
#
_entry.id   AF-A0A2A2Q481-F1
#
_cell.length_a   1.000
_cell.length_b   1.000
_cell.length_c   1.000
_cell.angle_alpha   90.00
_cell.angle_beta   90.00
_cell.angle_gamma   90.00
#
_symmetry.space_group_name_H-M   'P 1'
#
loop_
_entity.id
_entity.type
_entity.pdbx_description
1 polymer ?
#
loop_
_entity_poly.entity_id
_entity_poly.type
_entity_poly.pdbx_seq_one_letter_code
_entity_poly.pdbx_strand_id
1 'polypeptide(L)' 'MIKTISKIGNSQGITFDAAIMDLARLKVGDQLNLTVHEGGSIVLTPVRPVVTAAEATTSARSIIRKNSELFRRLS' A
#
# COMPACT_ATOMS: atom_id res chain seq x y z
N MET A 1 3.31 21.10 -2.21
CA MET A 1 2.26 21.62 -3.11
C MET A 1 1.05 22.01 -2.28
N ILE A 2 0.19 22.90 -2.78
CA ILE A 2 -1.06 23.29 -2.09
C ILE A 2 -2.22 22.61 -2.82
N LYS A 3 -3.13 21.99 -2.07
CA LYS A 3 -4.37 21.39 -2.59
C LYS A 3 -5.53 21.98 -1.80
N THR A 4 -6.66 22.18 -2.48
CA THR A 4 -7.87 22.73 -1.87
C THR A 4 -8.82 21.59 -1.50
N ILE A 5 -9.37 21.66 -0.29
CA ILE A 5 -10.46 20.77 0.12
C ILE A 5 -11.73 21.18 -0.63
N SER A 6 -12.38 20.20 -1.26
CA SER A 6 -13.62 20.39 -2.01
C SER A 6 -14.76 19.60 -1.38
N LYS A 7 -15.99 20.00 -1.70
CA LYS A 7 -17.19 19.26 -1.30
C LYS A 7 -17.36 18.01 -2.16
N ILE A 8 -17.51 16.85 -1.53
CA ILE A 8 -17.81 15.56 -2.16
C ILE A 8 -19.11 15.04 -1.55
N GLY A 9 -20.24 15.30 -2.21
CA GLY A 9 -21.56 14.99 -1.65
C GLY A 9 -21.80 15.75 -0.34
N ASN A 10 -22.00 15.00 0.76
CA ASN A 10 -22.17 15.56 2.11
C ASN A 10 -20.85 15.66 2.90
N SER A 11 -19.72 15.28 2.29
CA SER A 11 -18.41 15.24 2.92
C SER A 11 -17.45 16.25 2.29
N GLN A 12 -16.26 16.35 2.85
CA GLN A 12 -15.15 17.14 2.36
C GLN A 12 -14.01 16.21 1.96
N GLY A 13 -13.36 16.49 0.84
CA GLY A 13 -12.28 15.66 0.35
C GLY A 13 -11.18 16.46 -0.32
N ILE A 14 -9.99 15.87 -0.30
CA ILE A 14 -8.79 16.33 -1.00
C ILE A 14 -8.52 15.36 -2.16
N THR A 15 -8.33 15.89 -3.37
CA THR A 15 -8.04 15.07 -4.55
C THR A 15 -6.54 14.93 -4.73
N PHE A 16 -6.04 13.70 -4.73
CA PHE A 16 -4.66 13.40 -5.12
C PHE A 16 -4.58 13.21 -6.63
N ASP A 17 -3.64 13.89 -7.27
CA ASP A 17 -3.33 13.65 -8.68
C ASP A 17 -2.41 12.41 -8.82
N ALA A 18 -2.25 11.94 -10.06
CA ALA A 18 -1.45 10.75 -10.35
C ALA A 18 -0.01 10.87 -9.84
N ALA A 19 0.60 12.06 -9.94
CA ALA A 19 1.98 12.27 -9.51
C ALA A 19 2.14 12.10 -7.99
N ILE A 20 1.19 12.61 -7.18
CA ILE A 20 1.18 12.37 -5.73
C ILE A 20 0.97 10.89 -5.42
N MET A 21 0.01 10.24 -6.10
CA MET A 21 -0.30 8.82 -5.88
C MET A 21 0.94 7.95 -6.15
N ASP A 22 1.66 8.23 -7.24
CA ASP A 22 2.89 7.52 -7.60
C ASP A 22 4.00 7.78 -6.59
N LEU A 23 4.22 9.05 -6.19
CA LEU A 23 5.25 9.42 -5.21
C LEU A 23 5.00 8.77 -3.84
N ALA A 24 3.73 8.71 -3.42
CA ALA A 24 3.32 8.09 -2.16
C ALA A 24 3.17 6.56 -2.25
N ARG A 25 3.35 5.98 -3.45
CA ARG A 25 3.14 4.55 -3.73
C ARG A 25 1.75 4.06 -3.31
N LEU A 26 0.73 4.85 -3.64
CA LEU A 26 -0.68 4.59 -3.39
C LEU A 26 -1.39 4.19 -4.67
N LYS A 27 -2.42 3.36 -4.53
CA LYS A 27 -3.37 3.06 -5.61
C LYS A 27 -4.81 3.21 -5.12
N VAL A 28 -5.74 3.31 -6.07
CA VAL A 28 -7.18 3.32 -5.77
C VAL A 28 -7.55 2.03 -5.03
N GLY A 29 -8.24 2.18 -3.90
CA GLY A 29 -8.65 1.08 -3.03
C GLY A 29 -7.68 0.77 -1.89
N ASP A 30 -6.51 1.41 -1.83
CA ASP A 30 -5.64 1.27 -0.65
C ASP A 30 -6.33 1.84 0.60
N GLN A 31 -6.16 1.14 1.72
CA GLN A 31 -6.58 1.63 3.03
C GLN A 31 -5.47 2.49 3.63
N LEU A 32 -5.86 3.60 4.26
CA LEU A 32 -4.96 4.55 4.90
C LEU A 32 -5.35 4.71 6.37
N ASN A 33 -4.37 4.60 7.26
CA ASN A 33 -4.53 5.07 8.63
C ASN A 33 -4.35 6.58 8.67
N LEU A 34 -5.29 7.28 9.31
CA LEU A 34 -5.27 8.73 9.47
C LEU A 34 -4.91 9.08 10.91
N THR A 35 -3.82 9.82 11.08
CA THR A 35 -3.42 10.37 12.36
C THR A 35 -3.46 11.89 12.30
N VAL A 36 -4.11 12.51 13.27
CA VAL A 36 -4.10 13.96 13.46
C VAL A 36 -3.13 14.28 14.59
N HIS A 37 -2.12 15.11 14.28
CA HIS A 37 -1.15 15.56 15.26
C HIS A 37 -1.54 16.93 15.83
N GLU A 38 -1.06 17.22 17.04
CA GLU A 38 -1.14 18.57 17.61
C GLU A 38 -0.46 19.57 16.64
N GLY A 39 -1.15 20.68 16.35
CA GLY A 39 -0.78 21.60 15.27
C GLY A 39 -1.52 21.39 13.95
N GLY A 40 -2.48 20.45 13.90
CA GLY A 40 -3.41 20.30 12.77
C GLY A 40 -2.84 19.56 11.55
N SER A 41 -1.66 18.95 11.69
CA SER A 41 -1.07 18.12 10.64
C SER A 41 -1.80 16.78 10.55
N ILE A 42 -2.15 16.38 9.32
CA ILE A 42 -2.77 15.09 9.03
C ILE A 42 -1.72 14.22 8.35
N VAL A 43 -1.43 13.06 8.93
CA VAL A 43 -0.54 12.05 8.35
C VAL A 43 -1.38 10.87 7.88
N LEU A 44 -1.21 10.50 6.61
CA LEU A 44 -1.86 9.35 5.98
C LEU A 44 -0.82 8.26 5.75
N THR A 45 -1.00 7.12 6.39
CA THR A 45 -0.07 5.98 6.29
C THR A 45 -0.77 4.78 5.65
N PRO A 46 -0.25 4.20 4.56
CA PRO A 46 -0.85 3.02 3.94
C PRO A 46 -0.90 1.83 4.89
N VAL A 47 -2.06 1.20 5.02
CA VAL A 47 -2.22 -0.07 5.72
C VAL A 47 -1.80 -1.18 4.76
N ARG A 48 -0.57 -1.68 4.93
CA ARG A 48 -0.06 -2.78 4.11
C ARG A 48 -0.49 -4.11 4.73
N PRO A 49 -1.03 -5.05 3.93
CA PRO A 49 -1.25 -6.40 4.41
C PRO A 49 0.10 -7.00 4.81
N VAL A 50 0.20 -7.44 6.06
CA VAL A 50 1.38 -8.12 6.56
C VAL A 50 1.25 -9.58 6.17
N VAL A 51 2.14 -10.06 5.29
CA VAL A 51 2.24 -11.50 5.00
C VAL A 51 2.80 -12.16 6.26
N THR A 52 2.06 -13.11 6.82
CA THR A 52 2.53 -13.85 7.98
C THR A 52 3.70 -14.76 7.60
N ALA A 53 4.57 -15.10 8.56
CA ALA A 53 5.67 -16.04 8.31
C ALA A 53 5.17 -17.40 7.78
N ALA A 54 3.98 -17.83 8.21
CA ALA A 54 3.33 -19.07 7.77
C ALA A 54 2.90 -19.00 6.29
N GLU A 55 2.26 -17.90 5.88
CA GLU A 55 1.85 -17.67 4.48
C GLU A 55 3.07 -17.51 3.57
N ALA A 56 4.10 -16.80 4.04
CA ALA A 56 5.36 -16.66 3.34
C ALA A 56 6.04 -18.02 3.12
N THR A 57 6.10 -18.86 4.16
CA THR A 57 6.69 -20.20 4.08
C THR A 57 5.91 -21.10 3.11
N THR A 58 4.58 -21.07 3.19
CA THR A 58 3.70 -21.86 2.32
C THR A 58 3.87 -21.44 0.86
N SER A 59 3.87 -20.14 0.60
CA SER A 59 4.08 -19.58 -0.73
C SER A 59 5.48 -19.92 -1.26
N ALA A 60 6.52 -19.78 -0.44
CA ALA A 60 7.89 -20.11 -0.80
C ALA A 60 8.04 -21.60 -1.16
N ARG A 61 7.49 -22.52 -0.34
CA ARG A 61 7.50 -23.97 -0.65
C ARG A 61 6.79 -24.27 -1.96
N SER A 62 5.65 -23.63 -2.22
CA SER A 62 4.91 -23.78 -3.47
C SER A 62 5.74 -23.33 -4.68
N ILE A 63 6.39 -22.16 -4.58
CA ILE A 63 7.26 -21.62 -5.64
C ILE A 63 8.47 -22.53 -5.88
N ILE A 64 9.14 -22.98 -4.82
CA ILE A 64 10.29 -23.90 -4.90
C ILE A 64 9.87 -25.21 -5.57
N ARG A 65 8.75 -25.79 -5.16
CA ARG A 65 8.25 -27.04 -5.75
C ARG A 65 7.91 -26.88 -7.23
N LYS A 66 7.25 -25.78 -7.62
CA LYS A 66 6.87 -25.51 -9.02
C LYS A 66 8.10 -25.30 -9.92
N ASN A 67 9.18 -24.77 -9.38
CA ASN A 67 10.40 -24.47 -10.12
C ASN A 67 11.57 -25.39 -9.74
N SER A 68 11.28 -26.58 -9.18
CA SER A 68 12.29 -27.46 -8.60
C SER A 68 13.37 -27.87 -9.60
N GLU A 69 12.98 -28.11 -10.86
CA GLU A 69 13.91 -28.45 -11.92
C GLU A 69 14.81 -27.28 -12.32
N LEU A 70 14.27 -26.05 -12.36
CA LEU A 70 15.04 -24.84 -12.60
C LEU A 70 16.07 -24.66 -11.46
N PHE A 71 15.62 -24.74 -10.20
CA PHE A 71 16.50 -24.59 -9.05
C PHE A 71 17.59 -25.67 -9.00
N ARG A 72 17.27 -26.92 -9.37
CA ARG A 72 18.25 -28.01 -9.48
C ARG A 72 19.31 -27.77 -10.56
N ARG A 73 19.01 -27.02 -11.61
CA ARG A 73 19.97 -26.67 -12.68
C ARG A 73 20.85 -25.48 -12.32
N LEU A 74 20.43 -24.68 -11.34
CA LEU A 74 21.13 -23.47 -10.88
C LEU A 74 22.00 -23.72 -9.63
N SER A 75 21.86 -24.89 -8.99
CA SER A 75 22.72 -25.39 -7.91
C SER A 75 23.91 -26.17 -8.46
#